data_AF-A0A842XJ28-F1
#
_entry.id   AF-A0A842XJ28-F1
#
_cell.length_a   1.000
_cell.length_b   1.000
_cell.length_c   1.000
_cell.angle_alpha   90.00
_cell.angle_beta   90.00
_cell.angle_gamma   90.00
#
_symmetry.space_group_name_H-M   'P 1'
#
loop_
_entity.id
_entity.type
_entity.pdbx_description
1 polymer ?
#
loop_
_entity_poly.entity_id
_entity_poly.type
_entity_poly.pdbx_seq_one_letter_code
_entity_poly.pdbx_strand_id
1 'polypeptide(L)'
;MSEISFPIKDLTRRKFQTGLTILGLTICTSATLFLVIFGSNLGFEIAFLTLGGRLTSGFSNIFSRFIFVVGLLNILAGAFITSFLVYLTMSERVRDIGVMKAAGCLSGSILGYFITELSILVFLSCIAGTIFGIGAYYLSINLLNVLGFSVSQVLSIWAVLLVFLVLILVSHIFGALPIIKAAKVKPAEALSPLYSLGTTFELGRAVPSKLGFT
;
A
#
# COMPACT_ATOMS: atom_id res chain seq x y z
N MET A 1 -5.10 1.96 -39.86
CA MET A 1 -5.01 1.95 -38.39
C MET A 1 -4.88 3.40 -37.95
N SER A 2 -5.79 3.92 -37.11
CA SER A 2 -5.81 5.36 -36.82
C SER A 2 -4.64 5.77 -35.93
N GLU A 3 -3.84 6.72 -36.40
CA GLU A 3 -2.69 7.35 -35.72
C GLU A 3 -3.02 7.89 -34.31
N ILE A 4 -4.31 8.13 -34.03
CA ILE A 4 -4.82 8.67 -32.76
C ILE A 4 -5.06 7.57 -31.72
N SER A 5 -5.16 6.28 -32.12
CA SER A 5 -5.44 5.18 -31.19
C SER A 5 -4.25 4.86 -30.26
N PHE A 6 -3.03 5.05 -30.77
CA PHE A 6 -1.79 4.76 -30.05
C PHE A 6 -1.57 5.68 -28.83
N PRO A 7 -1.61 7.03 -28.96
CA PRO A 7 -1.38 7.93 -27.83
C PRO A 7 -2.47 7.85 -26.75
N ILE A 8 -3.73 7.62 -27.12
CA ILE A 8 -4.85 7.52 -26.16
C ILE A 8 -4.71 6.25 -25.27
N LYS A 9 -4.31 5.12 -25.87
CA LYS A 9 -4.08 3.87 -25.13
C LYS A 9 -2.90 3.96 -24.17
N ASP A 10 -1.84 4.68 -24.54
CA ASP A 10 -0.67 4.84 -23.67
C ASP A 10 -0.96 5.77 -22.47
N LEU A 11 -1.71 6.85 -22.70
CA LEU A 11 -2.14 7.79 -21.64
C LEU A 11 -3.13 7.17 -20.65
N THR A 12 -4.07 6.35 -21.14
CA THR A 12 -5.06 5.68 -20.27
C THR A 12 -4.42 4.60 -19.40
N ARG A 13 -3.39 3.90 -19.89
CA ARG A 13 -2.63 2.91 -19.11
C ARG A 13 -1.91 3.52 -17.91
N ARG A 14 -1.32 4.71 -18.08
CA ARG A 14 -0.60 5.44 -16.99
C ARG A 14 -1.54 5.93 -15.88
N LYS A 15 -2.70 6.51 -16.22
CA LYS A 15 -3.67 7.01 -15.21
C LYS A 15 -4.36 5.89 -14.44
N PHE A 16 -4.57 4.73 -15.07
CA PHE A 16 -5.21 3.59 -14.43
C PHE A 16 -4.37 3.04 -13.27
N GLN A 17 -3.04 3.02 -13.41
CA GLN A 17 -2.16 2.45 -12.38
C GLN A 17 -2.02 3.31 -11.14
N THR A 18 -1.87 4.63 -11.30
CA THR A 18 -1.84 5.52 -10.13
C THR A 18 -3.17 5.46 -9.38
N GLY A 19 -4.29 5.41 -10.09
CA GLY A 19 -5.61 5.13 -9.52
C GLY A 19 -5.65 3.80 -8.75
N LEU A 20 -5.12 2.72 -9.34
CA LEU A 20 -5.08 1.40 -8.69
C LEU A 20 -4.23 1.40 -7.41
N THR A 21 -3.09 2.11 -7.40
CA THR A 21 -2.26 2.22 -6.20
C THR A 21 -2.97 2.94 -5.07
N ILE A 22 -3.64 4.06 -5.38
CA ILE A 22 -4.39 4.84 -4.40
C ILE A 22 -5.54 4.00 -3.84
N LEU A 23 -6.31 3.33 -4.71
CA LEU A 23 -7.42 2.48 -4.29
C LEU A 23 -6.93 1.31 -3.42
N GLY A 24 -5.88 0.60 -3.82
CA GLY A 24 -5.34 -0.53 -3.06
C GLY A 24 -4.86 -0.12 -1.66
N LEU A 25 -4.11 0.98 -1.56
CA LEU A 25 -3.65 1.53 -0.28
C LEU A 25 -4.83 2.07 0.57
N THR A 26 -5.83 2.68 -0.05
CA THR A 26 -7.04 3.20 0.64
C THR A 26 -7.86 2.05 1.23
N ILE A 27 -8.03 0.95 0.50
CA ILE A 27 -8.77 -0.24 0.98
C ILE A 27 -8.04 -0.85 2.18
N CYS A 28 -6.72 -0.99 2.09
CA CYS A 28 -5.92 -1.54 3.19
C CYS A 28 -5.96 -0.67 4.46
N THR A 29 -5.75 0.64 4.30
CA THR A 29 -5.80 1.60 5.42
C THR A 29 -7.19 1.67 6.05
N SER A 30 -8.25 1.71 5.24
CA SER A 30 -9.64 1.65 5.69
C SER A 30 -9.93 0.36 6.46
N ALA A 31 -9.55 -0.81 5.94
CA ALA A 31 -9.76 -2.09 6.60
C ALA A 31 -9.02 -2.19 7.94
N THR A 32 -7.78 -1.69 8.00
CA THR A 32 -6.98 -1.69 9.24
C THR A 32 -7.61 -0.79 10.30
N LEU A 33 -8.01 0.43 9.92
CA LEU A 33 -8.66 1.37 10.83
C LEU A 33 -10.02 0.86 11.31
N PHE A 34 -10.85 0.37 10.39
CA PHE A 34 -12.14 -0.22 10.73
C PHE A 34 -11.98 -1.35 11.75
N LEU A 35 -11.07 -2.29 11.50
CA LEU A 35 -10.84 -3.43 12.40
C LEU A 35 -10.38 -2.97 13.79
N VAL A 36 -9.41 -2.06 13.86
CA VAL A 36 -8.87 -1.60 15.16
C VAL A 36 -9.95 -0.89 15.97
N ILE A 37 -10.71 0.03 15.36
CA ILE A 37 -11.76 0.81 16.05
C ILE A 37 -12.93 -0.10 16.45
N PHE A 38 -13.41 -0.93 15.53
CA PHE A 38 -14.52 -1.85 15.76
C PHE A 38 -14.15 -2.90 16.82
N GLY A 39 -12.96 -3.48 16.69
CA GLY A 39 -12.45 -4.49 17.61
C GLY A 39 -12.21 -3.95 19.02
N SER A 40 -11.70 -2.71 19.17
CA SER A 40 -11.55 -2.11 20.49
C SER A 40 -12.91 -1.85 21.16
N ASN A 41 -13.89 -1.34 20.42
CA ASN A 41 -15.21 -1.04 20.97
C ASN A 41 -15.97 -2.30 21.40
N LEU A 42 -15.97 -3.35 20.59
CA LEU A 42 -16.54 -4.64 20.97
C LEU A 42 -15.85 -5.21 22.22
N GLY A 43 -14.51 -5.15 22.29
CA GLY A 43 -13.76 -5.63 23.45
C GLY A 43 -14.13 -4.92 24.76
N PHE A 44 -14.30 -3.60 24.72
CA PHE A 44 -14.70 -2.79 25.89
C PHE A 44 -16.14 -3.06 26.33
N GLU A 45 -17.07 -3.27 25.39
CA GLU A 45 -18.48 -3.49 25.72
C GLU A 45 -18.72 -4.87 26.35
N ILE A 46 -18.01 -5.91 25.87
CA ILE A 46 -18.03 -7.24 26.48
C ILE A 46 -17.41 -7.22 27.89
N ALA A 47 -16.41 -6.36 28.12
CA ALA A 47 -15.79 -6.16 29.44
C ALA A 47 -16.70 -5.40 30.42
N PHE A 48 -17.58 -4.53 29.93
CA PHE A 48 -18.54 -3.80 30.76
C PHE A 48 -19.76 -4.67 31.13
N LEU A 49 -20.26 -5.48 30.19
CA LEU A 49 -21.34 -6.46 30.44
C LEU A 49 -20.95 -7.58 31.41
N THR A 50 -19.65 -7.89 31.54
CA THR A 50 -19.15 -8.91 32.47
C THR A 50 -19.14 -8.48 33.94
N LEU A 51 -19.31 -7.19 34.25
CA LEU A 51 -19.59 -6.70 35.61
C LEU A 51 -20.95 -7.18 36.15
N GLY A 52 -21.87 -7.60 35.27
CA GLY A 52 -23.22 -8.11 35.61
C GLY A 52 -23.30 -9.57 36.04
N GLY A 53 -22.17 -10.30 36.09
CA GLY A 53 -22.05 -11.58 36.77
C GLY A 53 -22.94 -12.70 36.22
N ARG A 54 -22.52 -13.34 35.11
CA ARG A 54 -22.67 -14.79 34.84
C ARG A 54 -22.13 -15.11 33.44
N LEU A 55 -20.92 -15.66 33.43
CA LEU A 55 -20.17 -16.20 32.29
C LEU A 55 -19.38 -15.18 31.43
N THR A 56 -18.19 -15.64 31.02
CA THR A 56 -17.39 -15.22 29.83
C THR A 56 -16.25 -14.19 29.92
N SER A 57 -15.57 -14.04 31.07
CA SER A 57 -14.24 -13.39 31.11
C SER A 57 -13.19 -14.08 30.22
N GLY A 58 -13.32 -15.40 30.05
CA GLY A 58 -12.48 -16.18 29.13
C GLY A 58 -12.70 -15.82 27.66
N PHE A 59 -13.95 -15.65 27.23
CA PHE A 59 -14.28 -15.29 25.84
C PHE A 59 -13.84 -13.87 25.49
N SER A 60 -14.06 -12.90 26.38
CA SER A 60 -13.58 -11.53 26.19
C SER A 60 -12.06 -11.48 25.98
N ASN A 61 -11.29 -12.24 26.79
CA ASN A 61 -9.84 -12.34 26.64
C ASN A 61 -9.41 -13.00 25.32
N ILE A 62 -10.08 -14.09 24.91
CA ILE A 62 -9.79 -14.77 23.64
C ILE A 62 -10.11 -13.85 22.46
N PHE A 63 -11.25 -13.17 22.49
CA PHE A 63 -11.68 -12.24 21.45
C PHE A 63 -10.75 -11.04 21.32
N SER A 64 -10.35 -10.43 22.44
CA SER A 64 -9.37 -9.33 22.45
C SER A 64 -8.03 -9.75 21.84
N ARG A 65 -7.50 -10.92 22.21
CA ARG A 65 -6.27 -11.46 21.63
C ARG A 65 -6.41 -11.77 20.15
N PHE A 66 -7.55 -12.30 19.73
CA PHE A 66 -7.85 -12.57 18.33
C PHE A 66 -7.82 -11.28 17.50
N ILE A 67 -8.52 -10.23 17.92
CA ILE A 67 -8.52 -8.91 17.26
C ILE A 67 -7.10 -8.35 17.16
N PHE A 68 -6.31 -8.46 18.24
CA PHE A 68 -4.93 -8.00 18.23
C PHE A 68 -4.08 -8.71 17.17
N VAL A 69 -4.19 -10.04 17.08
CA VAL A 69 -3.47 -10.84 16.07
C VAL A 69 -3.91 -10.48 14.65
N VAL A 70 -5.22 -10.36 14.39
CA VAL A 70 -5.70 -9.99 13.05
C VAL A 70 -5.28 -8.56 12.69
N GLY A 71 -5.25 -7.64 13.66
CA GLY A 71 -4.72 -6.29 13.46
C GLY A 71 -3.26 -6.29 13.02
N LEU A 72 -2.41 -7.10 13.67
CA LEU A 72 -1.01 -7.28 13.27
C LEU A 72 -0.87 -7.87 11.87
N LEU A 73 -1.67 -8.89 11.53
CA LEU A 73 -1.68 -9.49 10.20
C LEU A 73 -2.08 -8.47 9.12
N ASN A 74 -3.02 -7.57 9.41
CA ASN A 74 -3.45 -6.54 8.47
C ASN A 74 -2.35 -5.48 8.23
N ILE A 75 -1.61 -5.08 9.27
CA ILE A 75 -0.43 -4.22 9.11
C ILE A 75 0.62 -4.90 8.22
N LEU A 76 0.85 -6.20 8.43
CA LEU A 76 1.77 -6.99 7.61
C LEU A 76 1.31 -7.08 6.15
N ALA A 77 0.02 -7.31 5.93
CA ALA A 77 -0.59 -7.31 4.60
C ALA A 77 -0.43 -5.94 3.94
N GLY A 78 -0.62 -4.84 4.68
CA GLY A 78 -0.43 -3.48 4.19
C GLY A 78 1.01 -3.18 3.77
N ALA A 79 1.99 -3.68 4.52
CA ALA A 79 3.40 -3.61 4.15
C ALA A 79 3.67 -4.32 2.82
N PHE A 80 3.13 -5.54 2.67
CA PHE A 80 3.27 -6.33 1.44
C PHE A 80 2.59 -5.68 0.24
N ILE A 81 1.35 -5.21 0.41
CA ILE A 81 0.58 -4.49 -0.62
C ILE A 81 1.33 -3.24 -1.08
N THR A 82 1.85 -2.45 -0.13
CA THR A 82 2.63 -1.24 -0.46
C THR A 82 3.87 -1.61 -1.29
N SER A 83 4.66 -2.59 -0.84
CA SER A 83 5.85 -3.01 -1.57
C SER A 83 5.52 -3.54 -2.97
N PHE A 84 4.44 -4.30 -3.12
CA PHE A 84 4.04 -4.87 -4.40
C PHE A 84 3.56 -3.79 -5.38
N LEU A 85 2.72 -2.86 -4.95
CA LEU A 85 2.21 -1.78 -5.80
C LEU A 85 3.33 -0.84 -6.25
N VAL A 86 4.26 -0.49 -5.35
CA VAL A 86 5.40 0.35 -5.70
C VAL A 86 6.36 -0.42 -6.63
N TYR A 87 6.55 -1.72 -6.44
CA TYR A 87 7.32 -2.53 -7.38
C TYR A 87 6.71 -2.53 -8.78
N LEU A 88 5.39 -2.66 -8.87
CA LEU A 88 4.66 -2.63 -10.14
C LEU A 88 4.84 -1.29 -10.87
N THR A 89 4.67 -0.17 -10.15
CA THR A 89 4.84 1.17 -10.75
C THR A 89 6.28 1.45 -11.16
N MET A 90 7.26 1.01 -10.38
CA MET A 90 8.68 1.18 -10.71
C MET A 90 9.07 0.40 -11.95
N SER A 91 8.53 -0.82 -12.12
CA SER A 91 8.85 -1.69 -13.26
C SER A 91 8.47 -1.07 -14.61
N GLU A 92 7.40 -0.27 -14.66
CA GLU A 92 7.00 0.44 -15.88
C GLU A 92 7.83 1.69 -16.15
N ARG A 93 8.35 2.32 -15.09
CA ARG A 93 9.10 3.58 -15.18
C ARG A 93 10.61 3.39 -15.31
N VAL A 94 11.09 2.16 -15.42
CA VAL A 94 12.54 1.89 -15.50
C VAL A 94 13.18 2.54 -16.72
N ARG A 95 12.50 2.55 -17.88
CA ARG A 95 13.02 3.23 -19.08
C ARG A 95 13.15 4.74 -18.87
N ASP A 96 12.16 5.36 -18.24
CA ASP A 96 12.18 6.79 -17.92
C ASP A 96 13.34 7.12 -16.95
N ILE A 97 13.58 6.25 -15.95
CA ILE A 97 14.74 6.35 -15.05
C ILE A 97 16.07 6.25 -15.82
N GLY A 98 16.13 5.32 -16.79
CA GLY A 98 17.30 5.14 -17.66
C GLY A 98 17.62 6.38 -18.48
N VAL A 99 16.60 7.02 -19.07
CA VAL A 99 16.73 8.27 -19.82
C VAL A 99 17.21 9.41 -18.90
N MET A 100 16.62 9.57 -17.71
CA MET A 100 17.03 10.61 -16.75
C MET A 100 18.50 10.45 -16.34
N LYS A 101 18.96 9.22 -16.10
CA LYS A 101 20.37 8.97 -15.77
C LYS A 101 21.30 9.19 -16.96
N ALA A 102 20.89 8.82 -18.17
CA ALA A 102 21.67 9.07 -19.38
C ALA A 102 21.83 10.57 -19.67
N ALA A 103 20.85 11.38 -19.27
CA ALA A 103 20.90 12.84 -19.34
C ALA A 103 21.77 13.48 -18.23
N GLY A 104 22.34 12.69 -17.32
CA GLY A 104 23.25 13.16 -16.28
C GLY A 104 22.62 13.43 -14.90
N CYS A 105 21.36 13.06 -14.67
CA CYS A 105 20.74 13.21 -13.34
C CYS A 105 21.43 12.31 -12.29
N LEU A 106 21.75 12.90 -11.14
CA LEU A 106 22.28 12.16 -10.00
C LEU A 106 21.26 11.12 -9.49
N SER A 107 21.72 9.91 -9.17
CA SER A 107 20.84 8.84 -8.65
C SER A 107 20.14 9.24 -7.35
N GLY A 108 20.76 10.10 -6.53
CA GLY A 108 20.14 10.66 -5.32
C GLY A 108 18.95 11.59 -5.61
N SER A 109 19.02 12.40 -6.67
CA SER A 109 17.92 13.29 -7.06
C SER A 109 16.72 12.49 -7.58
N ILE A 110 16.98 11.42 -8.33
CA ILE A 110 15.96 10.50 -8.84
C ILE A 110 15.28 9.78 -7.67
N LEU A 111 16.06 9.28 -6.71
CA LEU A 111 15.54 8.63 -5.53
C LEU A 111 14.67 9.58 -4.69
N GLY A 112 15.12 10.83 -4.49
CA GLY A 112 14.34 11.85 -3.80
C GLY A 112 12.98 12.10 -4.46
N TYR A 113 12.96 12.23 -5.79
CA TYR A 113 11.72 12.38 -6.57
C TYR A 113 10.74 11.24 -6.30
N PHE A 114 11.17 9.98 -6.43
CA PHE A 114 10.27 8.85 -6.21
C PHE A 114 9.85 8.66 -4.75
N ILE A 115 10.70 9.01 -3.78
CA ILE A 115 10.29 9.03 -2.36
C ILE A 115 9.24 10.09 -2.12
N THR A 116 9.36 11.28 -2.71
CA THR A 116 8.33 12.32 -2.58
C THR A 116 7.02 11.90 -3.24
N GLU A 117 7.06 11.23 -4.39
CA GLU A 117 5.87 10.65 -5.02
C GLU A 117 5.21 9.60 -4.12
N LEU A 118 6.01 8.68 -3.56
CA LEU A 118 5.52 7.69 -2.59
C LEU A 118 4.85 8.37 -1.39
N SER A 119 5.49 9.38 -0.82
CA SER A 119 4.96 10.12 0.33
C SER A 119 3.59 10.73 0.00
N ILE A 120 3.46 11.42 -1.14
CA ILE A 120 2.19 12.01 -1.57
C ILE A 120 1.10 10.94 -1.69
N LEU A 121 1.40 9.81 -2.34
CA LEU A 121 0.46 8.70 -2.50
C LEU A 121 0.02 8.12 -1.15
N VAL A 122 0.98 7.87 -0.24
CA VAL A 122 0.69 7.32 1.10
C VAL A 122 -0.16 8.28 1.92
N PHE A 123 0.14 9.58 1.91
CA PHE A 123 -0.66 10.58 2.63
C PHE A 123 -2.09 10.66 2.11
N LEU A 124 -2.26 10.75 0.78
CA LEU A 124 -3.59 10.76 0.14
C LEU A 124 -4.39 9.51 0.49
N SER A 125 -3.77 8.33 0.39
CA SER A 125 -4.42 7.07 0.73
C SER A 125 -4.75 6.94 2.21
N CYS A 126 -3.91 7.43 3.12
CA CYS A 126 -4.20 7.39 4.55
C CYS A 126 -5.34 8.34 4.93
N ILE A 127 -5.39 9.55 4.35
CA ILE A 127 -6.49 10.49 4.57
C ILE A 127 -7.80 9.90 4.04
N ALA A 128 -7.81 9.44 2.78
CA ALA A 128 -8.98 8.81 2.19
C ALA A 128 -9.41 7.56 2.98
N GLY A 129 -8.46 6.70 3.33
CA GLY A 129 -8.69 5.48 4.09
C GLY A 129 -9.24 5.74 5.48
N THR A 130 -8.81 6.82 6.14
CA THR A 130 -9.34 7.22 7.44
C THR A 130 -10.81 7.63 7.34
N ILE A 131 -11.15 8.44 6.32
CA ILE A 131 -12.54 8.85 6.08
C ILE A 131 -13.43 7.62 5.79
N PHE A 132 -12.98 6.73 4.92
CA PHE A 132 -13.73 5.51 4.58
C PHE A 132 -13.80 4.52 5.76
N GLY A 133 -12.73 4.37 6.54
CA GLY A 133 -12.69 3.46 7.69
C GLY A 133 -13.61 3.90 8.82
N ILE A 134 -13.61 5.20 9.14
CA ILE A 134 -14.54 5.79 10.10
C ILE A 134 -15.98 5.71 9.60
N GLY A 135 -16.21 5.99 8.31
CA GLY A 135 -17.53 5.85 7.68
C GLY A 135 -18.07 4.42 7.77
N ALA A 136 -17.23 3.42 7.47
CA ALA A 136 -17.57 2.00 7.58
C ALA A 136 -17.85 1.57 9.03
N TYR A 137 -17.12 2.13 10.00
CA TYR A 137 -17.37 1.90 11.42
C TYR A 137 -18.76 2.41 11.82
N TYR A 138 -19.08 3.66 11.53
CA TYR A 138 -20.40 4.21 11.87
C TYR A 138 -21.54 3.48 11.17
N LEU A 139 -21.35 3.10 9.90
CA LEU A 139 -22.34 2.33 9.17
C LEU A 139 -22.60 0.96 9.82
N SER A 140 -21.53 0.30 10.27
CA SER A 140 -21.61 -1.02 10.93
C SER A 140 -22.32 -0.93 12.29
N ILE A 141 -22.03 0.09 13.10
CA ILE A 141 -22.70 0.27 14.40
C ILE A 141 -24.18 0.60 14.21
N ASN A 142 -24.53 1.47 13.26
CA ASN A 142 -25.94 1.75 12.98
C ASN A 142 -26.70 0.49 12.57
N LEU A 143 -26.08 -0.37 11.75
CA LEU A 143 -26.68 -1.65 11.36
C LEU A 143 -26.90 -2.58 12.57
N LEU A 144 -25.92 -2.66 13.48
CA LEU A 144 -26.02 -3.46 14.71
C LEU A 144 -27.11 -2.96 15.67
N ASN A 145 -27.24 -1.64 15.82
CA ASN A 145 -28.29 -1.03 16.64
C ASN A 145 -29.69 -1.33 16.09
N VAL A 146 -29.88 -1.32 14.77
CA VAL A 146 -31.15 -1.72 14.12
C VAL A 146 -31.47 -3.20 14.37
N LEU A 147 -30.45 -4.04 14.46
CA LEU A 147 -30.58 -5.47 14.76
C LEU A 147 -30.78 -5.77 16.26
N GLY A 148 -30.83 -4.74 17.12
CA GLY A 148 -31.09 -4.88 18.55
C GLY A 148 -29.85 -5.07 19.43
N PHE A 149 -28.64 -4.96 18.87
CA PHE A 149 -27.40 -4.93 19.65
C PHE A 149 -27.10 -3.47 20.02
N SER A 150 -27.30 -3.08 21.28
CA SER A 150 -26.96 -1.74 21.77
C SER A 150 -25.44 -1.61 21.90
N VAL A 151 -24.77 -1.15 20.83
CA VAL A 151 -23.31 -0.95 20.83
C VAL A 151 -22.97 0.53 21.03
N SER A 152 -22.15 0.81 22.03
CA SER A 152 -21.64 2.16 22.29
C SER A 152 -20.72 2.69 21.18
N GLN A 153 -20.96 3.94 20.76
CA GLN A 153 -20.19 4.63 19.72
C GLN A 153 -19.04 5.43 20.33
N VAL A 154 -17.98 4.76 20.82
CA VAL A 154 -16.80 5.44 21.35
C VAL A 154 -15.67 5.47 20.33
N LEU A 155 -15.45 6.64 19.74
CA LEU A 155 -14.29 6.86 18.87
C LEU A 155 -13.08 7.27 19.71
N SER A 156 -12.08 6.40 19.80
CA SER A 156 -10.78 6.75 20.39
C SER A 156 -9.90 7.46 19.36
N ILE A 157 -9.76 8.79 19.48
CA ILE A 157 -8.90 9.58 18.60
C ILE A 157 -7.43 9.12 18.65
N TRP A 158 -6.98 8.65 19.81
CA TRP A 158 -5.64 8.12 20.02
C TRP A 158 -5.39 6.86 19.20
N ALA A 159 -6.37 5.95 19.11
CA ALA A 159 -6.25 4.74 18.31
C ALA A 159 -6.14 5.06 16.81
N VAL A 160 -6.93 6.02 16.33
CA VAL A 160 -6.88 6.49 14.93
C VAL A 160 -5.51 7.07 14.60
N LEU A 161 -5.00 7.97 15.47
CA LEU A 161 -3.68 8.60 15.28
C LEU A 161 -2.54 7.57 15.29
N LEU A 162 -2.60 6.59 16.19
CA LEU A 162 -1.59 5.54 16.29
C LEU A 162 -1.56 4.71 15.00
N VAL A 163 -2.72 4.24 14.53
CA VAL A 163 -2.82 3.44 13.28
C VAL A 163 -2.35 4.26 12.09
N PHE A 164 -2.76 5.52 11.98
CA PHE A 164 -2.34 6.42 10.91
C PHE A 164 -0.81 6.57 10.87
N LEU A 165 -0.17 6.82 12.01
CA LEU A 165 1.28 7.00 12.12
C LEU A 165 2.02 5.70 11.77
N VAL A 166 1.56 4.55 12.30
CA VAL A 166 2.16 3.25 12.01
C VAL A 166 2.07 2.91 10.53
N LEU A 167 0.92 3.13 9.90
CA LEU A 167 0.75 2.84 8.46
C LEU A 167 1.65 3.73 7.60
N ILE A 168 1.79 5.02 7.92
CA ILE A 168 2.71 5.91 7.20
C ILE A 168 4.16 5.40 7.29
N LEU A 169 4.61 5.04 8.50
CA LEU A 169 5.97 4.57 8.71
C LEU A 169 6.23 3.24 7.98
N VAL A 170 5.31 2.28 8.15
CA VAL A 170 5.41 0.96 7.50
C VAL A 170 5.40 1.12 5.98
N SER A 171 4.50 1.91 5.42
CA SER A 171 4.45 2.14 3.97
C SER A 171 5.71 2.83 3.43
N HIS A 172 6.32 3.76 4.18
CA HIS A 172 7.59 4.37 3.77
C HIS A 172 8.75 3.37 3.80
N ILE A 173 8.89 2.59 4.87
CA ILE A 173 9.99 1.61 5.01
C ILE A 173 9.91 0.55 3.91
N PHE A 174 8.73 -0.04 3.72
CA PHE A 174 8.54 -1.10 2.73
C PHE A 174 8.49 -0.57 1.29
N GLY A 175 7.94 0.63 1.07
CA GLY A 175 7.91 1.27 -0.25
C GLY A 175 9.26 1.80 -0.72
N ALA A 176 10.16 2.19 0.19
CA ALA A 176 11.50 2.65 -0.18
C ALA A 176 12.38 1.55 -0.80
N LEU A 177 12.20 0.29 -0.39
CA LEU A 177 13.00 -0.85 -0.87
C LEU A 177 12.96 -1.02 -2.41
N PRO A 178 11.79 -1.12 -3.07
CA PRO A 178 11.73 -1.21 -4.53
C PRO A 178 12.23 0.06 -5.23
N ILE A 179 12.00 1.25 -4.66
CA ILE A 179 12.48 2.52 -5.21
C ILE A 179 14.01 2.55 -5.26
N ILE A 180 14.67 2.15 -4.17
CA ILE A 180 16.14 2.09 -4.10
C ILE A 180 16.68 1.10 -5.13
N LYS A 181 16.01 -0.05 -5.32
CA LYS A 181 16.39 -1.04 -6.34
C LYS A 181 16.26 -0.47 -7.75
N ALA A 182 15.14 0.17 -8.08
CA ALA A 182 14.91 0.78 -9.40
C ALA A 182 15.89 1.93 -9.68
N ALA A 183 16.15 2.78 -8.68
CA ALA A 183 17.09 3.89 -8.78
C ALA A 183 18.56 3.45 -8.90
N LYS A 184 18.90 2.17 -8.74
CA LYS A 184 20.27 1.63 -8.90
C LYS A 184 20.53 0.98 -10.27
N VAL A 185 19.49 0.74 -11.09
CA VAL A 185 19.64 0.12 -12.42
C VAL A 185 20.52 0.99 -13.33
N LYS A 186 21.43 0.37 -14.10
CA LYS A 186 22.34 1.10 -15.00
C LYS A 186 21.58 1.65 -16.21
N PRO A 187 21.97 2.82 -16.77
CA PRO A 187 21.29 3.43 -17.92
C PRO A 187 21.23 2.50 -19.14
N ALA A 188 22.33 1.81 -19.44
CA ALA A 188 22.41 0.87 -20.56
C ALA A 188 21.44 -0.31 -20.42
N GLU A 189 21.28 -0.84 -19.19
CA GLU A 189 20.34 -1.93 -18.90
C GLU A 189 18.89 -1.44 -19.04
N ALA A 190 18.56 -0.27 -18.47
CA ALA A 190 17.22 0.31 -18.48
C ALA A 190 16.70 0.67 -19.89
N LEU A 191 17.60 1.01 -20.82
CA LEU A 191 17.27 1.34 -22.21
C LEU A 191 17.28 0.12 -23.13
N SER A 192 17.83 -1.01 -22.69
CA SER A 192 17.93 -2.21 -23.52
C SER A 192 16.54 -2.82 -23.82
N PRO A 193 16.27 -3.27 -25.06
CA PRO A 193 15.04 -4.02 -25.38
C PRO A 193 14.90 -5.31 -24.56
N LEU A 194 16.03 -5.91 -24.15
CA LEU A 194 16.09 -7.12 -23.33
C LEU A 194 15.50 -6.93 -21.93
N TYR A 195 15.58 -5.73 -21.38
CA TYR A 195 14.96 -5.41 -20.09
C TYR A 195 13.43 -5.53 -20.14
N SER A 196 12.82 -5.14 -21.28
CA SER A 196 11.37 -5.30 -21.49
C SER A 196 10.93 -6.76 -21.63
N LEU A 197 11.85 -7.67 -21.92
CA LEU A 197 11.60 -9.10 -22.10
C LEU A 197 11.86 -9.92 -20.83
N GLY A 198 12.35 -9.29 -19.75
CA GLY A 198 12.65 -9.98 -18.48
C GLY A 198 13.84 -10.96 -18.55
N THR A 199 14.63 -10.93 -19.64
CA THR A 199 15.68 -11.91 -19.93
C THR A 199 17.07 -11.54 -19.36
N THR A 200 17.19 -10.42 -18.65
CA THR A 200 18.47 -9.95 -18.09
C THR A 200 18.96 -10.75 -16.89
N PHE A 201 18.14 -11.64 -16.33
CA PHE A 201 18.58 -12.52 -15.22
C PHE A 201 19.41 -13.72 -15.72
N GLU A 202 19.24 -14.15 -16.98
CA GLU A 202 19.81 -15.41 -17.49
C GLU A 202 21.13 -15.25 -18.26
N LEU A 203 21.48 -14.05 -18.73
CA LEU A 203 22.70 -13.86 -19.53
C LEU A 203 23.73 -12.96 -18.87
N GLY A 204 24.46 -13.56 -17.93
CA GLY A 204 25.86 -13.20 -17.63
C GLY A 204 26.85 -13.57 -18.75
N ARG A 205 26.38 -13.83 -19.98
CA ARG A 205 27.21 -14.02 -21.16
C ARG A 205 26.91 -12.94 -22.17
N ALA A 206 27.97 -12.28 -22.65
CA ALA A 206 27.92 -11.41 -23.80
C ALA A 206 27.20 -12.13 -24.93
N VAL A 207 26.08 -11.57 -25.39
CA VAL A 207 25.43 -12.01 -26.62
C VAL A 207 26.45 -11.73 -27.72
N PRO A 208 27.03 -12.74 -28.39
CA PRO A 208 27.99 -12.49 -29.45
C PRO A 208 27.29 -11.69 -30.54
N SER A 209 27.90 -10.57 -30.93
CA SER A 209 27.39 -9.75 -32.03
C SER A 209 27.35 -10.63 -33.28
N LYS A 210 26.15 -10.89 -33.81
CA LYS A 210 25.97 -11.56 -35.11
C LYS A 210 26.56 -10.76 -36.29
N LEU A 211 27.16 -9.59 -36.03
CA LEU A 211 27.72 -8.68 -37.03
C LEU A 211 29.25 -8.60 -37.06
N GLY A 212 29.98 -9.41 -36.30
CA GLY A 212 31.43 -9.59 -36.54
C GLY A 212 32.31 -8.33 -36.42
N PHE A 213 31.93 -7.34 -35.62
CA PHE A 213 32.80 -6.22 -35.27
C PHE A 213 33.09 -6.24 -33.78
N THR A 214 34.25 -6.81 -33.44
CA THR A 214 35.02 -6.51 -32.22
C THR A 214 36.05 -5.45 -32.54
#